data_AF-A0A1Q8DPZ5-F1
#
_entry.id   AF-A0A1Q8DPZ5-F1
#
_cell.length_a   1.000
_cell.length_b   1.000
_cell.length_c   1.000
_cell.angle_alpha   90.00
_cell.angle_beta   90.00
_cell.angle_gamma   90.00
#
_symmetry.space_group_name_H-M   'P 1'
#
loop_
_entity.id
_entity.type
_entity.pdbx_description
1 polymer ?
#
loop_
_entity_poly.entity_id
_entity_poly.type
_entity_poly.pdbx_seq_one_letter_code
_entity_poly.pdbx_strand_id
1 'polypeptide(L)'
;MNKICRTTSLIFSAAFLSIGCSNIAHLSETNSPTSQTAQAIPVKGVLTSVSAPTLDAPVVVDWQKIEAAADKKYEDEPLSDYYLNILSEEERNGAPWFYAQDFNVSIEEAQRRLLLQGISSPLINSITEHLGANVAAVYYDNNDPDEFSIKVTTLTKVKAVPPKYVYHFKQKEFENYSFPIYIQATSDKTHQQIVALQEKAWPEILKRYPDAQSIGFSPMTNTINVTIYRPTPNETERQRIENELTELVGYRVMVEFTKNRITTV
;
A
#
# COMPACT_ATOMS: atom_id res chain seq x y z
N MET A 1 -2.65 -44.20 3.62
CA MET A 1 -2.82 -42.98 4.45
C MET A 1 -2.10 -41.85 3.74
N ASN A 2 -2.83 -41.09 2.93
CA ASN A 2 -2.30 -40.04 2.08
C ASN A 2 -2.16 -38.75 2.90
N LYS A 3 -0.92 -38.29 3.11
CA LYS A 3 -0.66 -36.93 3.56
C LYS A 3 -0.62 -36.03 2.32
N ILE A 4 -1.65 -35.19 2.21
CA ILE A 4 -1.74 -34.10 1.24
C ILE A 4 -0.71 -33.05 1.68
N CYS A 5 0.37 -32.93 0.92
CA CYS A 5 1.29 -31.80 1.03
C CYS A 5 0.64 -30.64 0.25
N ARG A 6 0.21 -29.58 0.93
CA ARG A 6 -0.23 -28.36 0.26
C ARG A 6 1.02 -27.60 -0.19
N THR A 7 1.38 -27.78 -1.45
CA THR A 7 2.36 -26.94 -2.15
C THR A 7 1.70 -25.57 -2.38
N THR A 8 1.96 -24.60 -1.51
CA THR A 8 1.69 -23.20 -1.81
C THR A 8 2.80 -22.71 -2.73
N SER A 9 2.60 -22.90 -4.04
CA SER A 9 3.40 -22.21 -5.05
C SER A 9 3.10 -20.71 -4.94
N LEU A 10 4.06 -19.94 -4.43
CA LEU A 10 4.11 -18.50 -4.66
C LEU A 10 4.39 -18.31 -6.15
N ILE A 11 3.33 -18.06 -6.92
CA ILE A 11 3.44 -17.72 -8.33
C ILE A 11 4.03 -16.31 -8.40
N PHE A 12 5.32 -16.22 -8.73
CA PHE A 12 5.91 -15.00 -9.27
C PHE A 12 5.30 -14.75 -10.64
N SER A 13 4.14 -14.08 -10.68
CA SER A 13 3.67 -13.45 -11.90
C SER A 13 4.48 -12.17 -12.10
N ALA A 14 5.56 -12.29 -12.86
CA ALA A 14 6.16 -11.16 -13.55
C ALA A 14 5.11 -10.60 -14.54
N ALA A 15 4.35 -9.59 -14.10
CA ALA A 15 3.51 -8.79 -14.98
C ALA A 15 4.02 -7.35 -14.92
N PHE A 16 4.61 -6.93 -16.04
CA PHE A 16 5.00 -5.56 -16.34
C PHE A 16 3.91 -4.56 -15.92
N LEU A 17 4.20 -3.75 -14.90
CA LEU A 17 3.59 -2.45 -14.66
C LEU A 17 4.68 -1.52 -14.13
N SER A 18 5.47 -0.97 -15.05
CA SER A 18 6.26 0.22 -14.76
C SER A 18 5.29 1.39 -14.59
N ILE A 19 5.06 1.83 -13.36
CA ILE A 19 5.50 3.12 -12.81
C ILE A 19 4.83 3.33 -11.44
N GLY A 20 5.68 3.57 -10.45
CA GLY A 20 5.35 3.56 -9.02
C GLY A 20 5.90 2.31 -8.36
N CYS A 21 7.24 2.13 -8.36
CA CYS A 21 7.89 1.01 -7.67
C CYS A 21 7.82 1.22 -6.14
N SER A 22 6.60 1.15 -5.60
CA SER A 22 6.30 1.13 -4.18
C SER A 22 5.67 -0.23 -3.89
N ASN A 23 6.44 -1.11 -3.23
CA ASN A 23 5.88 -2.34 -2.68
C ASN A 23 4.88 -1.93 -1.59
N ILE A 24 3.60 -2.19 -1.80
CA ILE A 24 2.55 -1.95 -0.79
C ILE A 24 2.75 -2.96 0.33
N ALA A 25 2.79 -2.50 1.58
CA ALA A 25 2.72 -3.40 2.72
C ALA A 25 1.24 -3.79 2.93
N HIS A 26 0.92 -5.09 2.91
CA HIS A 26 -0.44 -5.56 3.13
C HIS A 26 -0.93 -5.16 4.52
N LEU A 27 -2.00 -4.35 4.56
CA LEU A 27 -2.74 -4.10 5.80
C LEU A 27 -3.45 -5.40 6.19
N SER A 28 -3.07 -6.00 7.32
CA SER A 28 -3.74 -7.21 7.82
C SER A 28 -5.21 -6.93 8.14
N GLU A 29 -6.10 -7.83 7.71
CA GLU A 29 -7.52 -7.79 7.98
C GLU A 29 -7.79 -7.82 9.50
N THR A 30 -8.26 -6.71 10.05
CA THR A 30 -8.77 -6.67 11.43
C THR A 30 -10.28 -6.94 11.43
N ASN A 31 -10.64 -8.17 11.80
CA ASN A 31 -11.94 -8.64 12.30
C ASN A 31 -13.22 -7.99 11.71
N SER A 32 -13.73 -8.57 10.62
CA SER A 32 -15.13 -8.42 10.22
C SER A 32 -15.99 -9.50 10.89
N PRO A 33 -17.09 -9.18 11.60
CA PRO A 33 -18.02 -10.20 12.08
C PRO A 33 -18.83 -10.76 10.90
N THR A 34 -19.06 -12.06 10.99
CA THR A 34 -19.68 -12.95 10.01
C THR A 34 -21.04 -12.45 9.52
N SER A 35 -21.21 -12.33 8.20
CA SER A 35 -22.49 -12.01 7.56
C SER A 35 -23.53 -13.10 7.81
N GLN A 36 -24.44 -12.85 8.75
CA GLN A 36 -25.74 -13.53 8.77
C GLN A 36 -26.66 -12.87 7.75
N THR A 37 -27.26 -13.72 6.94
CA THR A 37 -28.31 -13.44 5.97
C THR A 37 -29.49 -12.74 6.65
N ALA A 38 -29.84 -11.53 6.20
CA ALA A 38 -31.10 -10.90 6.55
C ALA A 38 -31.71 -10.23 5.30
N GLN A 39 -33.00 -10.53 5.12
CA GLN A 39 -33.82 -10.33 3.95
C GLN A 39 -34.13 -8.86 3.64
N ALA A 40 -34.44 -8.60 2.37
CA ALA A 40 -34.93 -7.31 1.87
C ALA A 40 -36.34 -6.97 2.37
N ILE A 41 -36.55 -5.71 2.78
CA ILE A 41 -37.87 -5.04 2.85
C ILE A 41 -37.71 -3.58 2.34
N PRO A 42 -38.68 -3.00 1.60
CA PRO A 42 -38.41 -1.86 0.72
C PRO A 42 -38.98 -0.49 1.19
N VAL A 43 -38.49 0.56 0.50
CA VAL A 43 -39.04 1.93 0.27
C VAL A 43 -39.09 2.95 1.44
N LYS A 44 -38.39 4.09 1.32
CA LYS A 44 -38.94 5.46 1.07
C LYS A 44 -37.85 6.53 1.28
N GLY A 45 -37.83 7.51 0.38
CA GLY A 45 -36.79 8.53 0.32
C GLY A 45 -36.71 9.42 1.55
N VAL A 46 -35.49 9.73 1.95
CA VAL A 46 -35.12 10.96 2.64
C VAL A 46 -33.83 11.44 1.99
N LEU A 47 -33.91 12.59 1.31
CA LEU A 47 -32.75 13.41 0.99
C LEU A 47 -32.21 13.96 2.32
N THR A 48 -31.28 13.24 2.95
CA THR A 48 -30.45 13.84 4.01
C THR A 48 -29.21 14.40 3.35
N SER A 49 -29.13 15.73 3.36
CA SER A 49 -27.95 16.52 3.08
C SER A 49 -26.70 15.88 3.68
N VAL A 50 -25.69 15.64 2.85
CA VAL A 50 -24.34 15.28 3.27
C VAL A 50 -23.83 16.44 4.12
N SER A 51 -23.90 16.26 5.43
CA SER A 51 -23.38 17.22 6.39
C SER A 51 -21.87 17.11 6.37
N ALA A 52 -21.17 18.22 6.21
CA ALA A 52 -19.71 18.27 6.30
C ALA A 52 -19.26 17.64 7.63
N PRO A 53 -18.18 16.84 7.64
CA PRO A 53 -17.74 16.18 8.86
C PRO A 53 -17.36 17.24 9.89
N THR A 54 -17.89 17.10 11.10
CA THR A 54 -17.40 17.78 12.29
C THR A 54 -15.89 17.58 12.38
N LEU A 55 -15.13 18.67 12.61
CA LEU A 55 -13.70 18.60 12.79
C LEU A 55 -13.41 17.81 14.08
N ASP A 56 -13.19 16.50 13.93
CA ASP A 56 -12.63 15.67 14.99
C ASP A 56 -11.31 16.30 15.45
N ALA A 57 -11.03 16.20 16.75
CA ALA A 57 -9.75 16.63 17.30
C ALA A 57 -8.57 15.99 16.52
N PRO A 58 -7.46 16.71 16.33
CA PRO A 58 -6.31 16.17 15.62
C PRO A 58 -5.78 14.93 16.35
N VAL A 59 -5.46 13.90 15.57
CA VAL A 59 -4.86 12.66 16.10
C VAL A 59 -3.35 12.85 16.14
N VAL A 60 -2.76 12.89 17.33
CA VAL A 60 -1.32 13.05 17.49
C VAL A 60 -0.64 11.68 17.53
N VAL A 61 0.41 11.51 16.72
CA VAL A 61 1.19 10.27 16.68
C VAL A 61 2.04 10.16 17.94
N ASP A 62 1.86 9.07 18.70
CA ASP A 62 2.67 8.74 19.86
C ASP A 62 3.75 7.72 19.47
N TRP A 63 4.93 8.24 19.11
CA TRP A 63 6.06 7.40 18.70
C TRP A 63 6.56 6.47 19.80
N GLN A 64 6.51 6.91 21.06
CA GLN A 64 6.95 6.08 22.19
C GLN A 64 6.02 4.87 22.38
N LYS A 65 4.70 5.10 22.24
CA LYS A 65 3.73 4.01 22.29
C LYS A 65 3.86 3.04 21.12
N ILE A 66 4.09 3.56 19.91
CA ILE A 66 4.31 2.73 18.72
C ILE A 66 5.57 1.88 18.89
N GLU A 67 6.67 2.49 19.33
CA GLU A 67 7.94 1.79 19.55
C GLU A 67 7.80 0.69 20.60
N ALA A 68 7.23 1.00 21.76
CA ALA A 68 7.03 0.01 22.83
C ALA A 68 6.13 -1.16 22.38
N ALA A 69 5.11 -0.88 21.56
CA ALA A 69 4.26 -1.92 20.98
C ALA A 69 5.02 -2.78 19.95
N ALA A 70 5.85 -2.15 19.12
CA ALA A 70 6.67 -2.85 18.14
C ALA A 70 7.69 -3.75 18.84
N ASP A 71 8.45 -3.21 19.79
CA ASP A 71 9.42 -3.95 20.61
C ASP A 71 8.78 -5.19 21.23
N LYS A 72 7.62 -5.01 21.86
CA LYS A 72 6.88 -6.12 22.46
C LYS A 72 6.49 -7.18 21.43
N LYS A 73 6.02 -6.80 20.24
CA LYS A 73 5.69 -7.78 19.18
C LYS A 73 6.94 -8.55 18.71
N TYR A 74 8.09 -7.89 18.62
CA TYR A 74 9.35 -8.58 18.32
C TYR A 74 9.81 -9.52 19.44
N GLU A 75 9.49 -9.22 20.70
CA GLU A 75 9.77 -10.10 21.85
C GLU A 75 8.82 -11.30 21.90
N ASP A 76 7.52 -11.07 21.67
CA ASP A 76 6.47 -12.09 21.71
C ASP A 76 6.58 -13.08 20.53
N GLU A 77 6.94 -12.58 19.35
CA GLU A 77 7.11 -13.35 18.11
C GLU A 77 8.49 -13.05 17.49
N PRO A 78 9.58 -13.59 18.06
CA PRO A 78 10.91 -13.36 17.54
C PRO A 78 11.01 -13.86 16.10
N LEU A 79 11.49 -13.00 15.21
CA LEU A 79 11.65 -13.28 13.78
C LEU A 79 12.77 -14.29 13.46
N SER A 80 13.27 -15.02 14.48
CA SER A 80 14.19 -16.13 14.29
C SER A 80 13.54 -17.10 13.32
N ASP A 81 14.13 -17.22 12.12
CA ASP A 81 13.70 -18.03 10.96
C ASP A 81 12.95 -17.30 9.84
N TYR A 82 12.41 -16.10 10.02
CA TYR A 82 11.53 -15.49 9.00
C TYR A 82 12.29 -15.10 7.72
N TYR A 83 13.39 -14.36 7.80
CA TYR A 83 14.12 -13.94 6.58
C TYR A 83 14.92 -15.07 5.93
N LEU A 84 15.45 -16.01 6.72
CA LEU A 84 16.27 -17.11 6.22
C LEU A 84 15.46 -18.30 5.68
N ASN A 85 14.19 -18.47 6.06
CA ASN A 85 13.36 -19.61 5.61
C ASN A 85 12.21 -19.25 4.65
N ILE A 86 11.95 -17.97 4.36
CA ILE A 86 10.92 -17.59 3.38
C ILE A 86 11.39 -17.80 1.93
N LEU A 87 12.69 -17.69 1.67
CA LEU A 87 13.28 -17.81 0.34
C LEU A 87 14.13 -19.08 0.25
N SER A 88 14.01 -19.82 -0.86
CA SER A 88 14.96 -20.89 -1.20
C SER A 88 16.39 -20.33 -1.28
N GLU A 89 17.40 -21.20 -1.24
CA GLU A 89 18.78 -20.77 -1.41
C GLU A 89 18.99 -20.09 -2.79
N GLU A 90 18.32 -20.56 -3.84
CA GLU A 90 18.33 -19.89 -5.14
C GLU A 90 17.66 -18.51 -5.10
N GLU A 91 16.52 -18.38 -4.43
CA GLU A 91 15.79 -17.11 -4.32
C GLU A 91 16.56 -16.08 -3.48
N ARG A 92 17.27 -16.52 -2.44
CA ARG A 92 18.18 -15.66 -1.65
C ARG A 92 19.32 -15.09 -2.48
N ASN A 93 19.78 -15.83 -3.48
CA ASN A 93 20.86 -15.40 -4.37
C ASN A 93 20.34 -14.59 -5.57
N GLY A 94 19.13 -14.88 -6.06
CA GLY A 94 18.53 -14.23 -7.22
C GLY A 94 17.79 -12.93 -6.91
N ALA A 95 17.00 -12.88 -5.83
CA ALA A 95 16.13 -11.74 -5.53
C ALA A 95 16.90 -10.41 -5.33
N PRO A 96 18.06 -10.38 -4.64
CA PRO A 96 18.84 -9.15 -4.54
C PRO A 96 19.38 -8.65 -5.87
N TRP A 97 19.68 -9.56 -6.82
CA TRP A 97 20.18 -9.17 -8.14
C TRP A 97 19.11 -8.50 -8.98
N PHE A 98 17.89 -9.06 -9.03
CA PHE A 98 16.76 -8.43 -9.73
C PHE A 98 16.41 -7.08 -9.09
N TYR A 99 16.35 -7.04 -7.76
CA TYR A 99 16.08 -5.80 -7.04
C TYR A 99 17.14 -4.72 -7.32
N ALA A 100 18.42 -5.09 -7.29
CA ALA A 100 19.52 -4.17 -7.61
C ALA A 100 19.39 -3.57 -9.01
N GLN A 101 18.93 -4.36 -9.99
CA GLN A 101 18.67 -3.88 -11.34
C GLN A 101 17.46 -2.96 -11.43
N ASP A 102 16.33 -3.38 -10.85
CA ASP A 102 15.06 -2.64 -10.93
C ASP A 102 15.16 -1.27 -10.25
N PHE A 103 15.91 -1.19 -9.14
CA PHE A 103 16.05 0.02 -8.34
C PHE A 103 17.40 0.74 -8.54
N ASN A 104 18.27 0.21 -9.40
CA ASN A 104 19.60 0.75 -9.67
C ASN A 104 20.43 1.02 -8.39
N VAL A 105 20.51 0.00 -7.52
CA VAL A 105 21.28 0.02 -6.26
C VAL A 105 22.33 -1.09 -6.25
N SER A 106 23.28 -1.05 -5.31
CA SER A 106 24.23 -2.16 -5.15
C SER A 106 23.51 -3.42 -4.65
N ILE A 107 24.14 -4.59 -4.86
CA ILE A 107 23.59 -5.87 -4.36
C ILE A 107 23.48 -5.84 -2.84
N GLU A 108 24.47 -5.26 -2.15
CA GLU A 108 24.48 -5.12 -0.69
C GLU A 108 23.32 -4.24 -0.21
N GLU A 109 23.04 -3.15 -0.90
CA GLU A 109 21.89 -2.28 -0.59
C GLU A 109 20.56 -2.99 -0.87
N ALA A 110 20.46 -3.74 -1.98
CA ALA A 110 19.29 -4.56 -2.26
C ALA A 110 19.04 -5.60 -1.16
N GLN A 111 20.08 -6.31 -0.71
CA GLN A 111 20.00 -7.26 0.41
C GLN A 111 19.54 -6.57 1.69
N ARG A 112 20.07 -5.38 1.99
CA ARG A 112 19.68 -4.57 3.15
C ARG A 112 18.20 -4.18 3.10
N ARG A 113 17.72 -3.69 1.95
CA ARG A 113 16.31 -3.28 1.77
C ARG A 113 15.36 -4.46 1.86
N LEU A 114 15.70 -5.60 1.26
CA LEU A 114 14.92 -6.83 1.35
C LEU A 114 14.85 -7.34 2.79
N LEU A 115 15.96 -7.32 3.53
CA LEU A 115 15.98 -7.65 4.95
C LEU A 115 15.04 -6.73 5.74
N LEU A 116 15.18 -5.41 5.58
CA LEU A 116 14.34 -4.43 6.25
C LEU A 116 12.85 -4.63 5.95
N GLN A 117 12.49 -4.92 4.69
CA GLN A 117 11.11 -5.27 4.32
C GLN A 117 10.64 -6.52 5.08
N GLY A 118 11.46 -7.57 5.08
CA GLY A 118 11.13 -8.83 5.75
C GLY A 118 10.95 -8.71 7.27
N ILE A 119 11.71 -7.84 7.92
CA ILE A 119 11.65 -7.68 9.38
C ILE A 119 10.69 -6.58 9.85
N SER A 120 10.16 -5.73 8.96
CA SER A 120 9.38 -4.55 9.37
C SER A 120 7.91 -4.81 9.73
N SER A 121 7.39 -6.02 9.55
CA SER A 121 5.97 -6.32 9.78
C SER A 121 5.47 -5.96 11.20
N PRO A 122 6.17 -6.30 12.30
CA PRO A 122 5.72 -5.91 13.65
C PRO A 122 5.69 -4.39 13.86
N LEU A 123 6.64 -3.66 13.26
CA LEU A 123 6.68 -2.20 13.28
C LEU A 123 5.50 -1.59 12.51
N ILE A 124 5.24 -2.06 11.28
CA ILE A 124 4.12 -1.60 10.45
C ILE A 124 2.79 -1.86 11.17
N ASN A 125 2.62 -3.05 11.75
CA ASN A 125 1.42 -3.40 12.50
C ASN A 125 1.20 -2.49 13.72
N SER A 126 2.27 -2.14 14.42
CA SER A 126 2.16 -1.22 15.57
C SER A 126 1.74 0.19 15.15
N ILE A 127 2.23 0.66 14.00
CA ILE A 127 1.82 1.95 13.43
C ILE A 127 0.34 1.90 13.02
N THR A 128 -0.08 0.86 12.30
CA THR A 128 -1.47 0.74 11.81
C THR A 128 -2.47 0.52 12.93
N GLU A 129 -2.14 -0.25 13.96
CA GLU A 129 -2.97 -0.41 15.16
C GLU A 129 -3.11 0.90 15.94
N HIS A 130 -2.03 1.68 16.08
CA HIS A 130 -2.06 2.96 16.78
C HIS A 130 -2.92 4.00 16.04
N LEU A 131 -2.75 4.10 14.72
CA LEU A 131 -3.42 5.11 13.89
C LEU A 131 -4.83 4.68 13.44
N GLY A 132 -5.10 3.38 13.39
CA GLY A 132 -6.39 2.80 13.01
C GLY A 132 -6.88 3.27 11.65
N ALA A 133 -8.17 3.63 11.58
CA ALA A 133 -8.82 4.10 10.36
C ALA A 133 -8.25 5.40 9.77
N ASN A 134 -7.31 6.06 10.46
CA ASN A 134 -6.64 7.24 9.93
C ASN A 134 -5.51 6.91 8.93
N VAL A 135 -5.15 5.63 8.77
CA VAL A 135 -4.22 5.18 7.73
C VAL A 135 -4.96 4.98 6.42
N ALA A 136 -4.50 5.65 5.37
CA ALA A 136 -4.96 5.44 4.01
C ALA A 136 -4.12 4.36 3.30
N ALA A 137 -2.80 4.33 3.55
CA ALA A 137 -1.90 3.30 3.05
C ALA A 137 -0.52 3.33 3.74
N VAL A 138 0.21 2.22 3.59
CA VAL A 138 1.61 2.07 3.97
C VAL A 138 2.39 1.54 2.76
N TYR A 139 3.55 2.11 2.47
CA TYR A 139 4.41 1.67 1.38
C TYR A 139 5.88 1.90 1.69
N TYR A 140 6.75 1.15 1.02
CA TYR A 140 8.19 1.39 1.06
C TYR A 140 8.57 2.38 -0.03
N ASP A 141 9.30 3.43 0.34
CA ASP A 141 9.84 4.39 -0.61
C ASP A 141 11.29 4.04 -0.97
N ASN A 142 11.52 3.92 -2.28
CA ASN A 142 12.79 3.57 -2.91
C ASN A 142 13.32 4.68 -3.82
N ASN A 143 12.63 5.82 -3.91
CA ASN A 143 12.96 6.86 -4.88
C ASN A 143 14.17 7.70 -4.44
N ASP A 144 14.50 7.71 -3.15
CA ASP A 144 15.70 8.33 -2.63
C ASP A 144 16.86 7.31 -2.67
N PRO A 145 17.94 7.56 -3.45
CA PRO A 145 19.09 6.66 -3.47
C PRO A 145 19.80 6.58 -2.11
N ASP A 146 19.71 7.62 -1.30
CA ASP A 146 20.38 7.73 0.00
C ASP A 146 19.50 7.24 1.16
N GLU A 147 18.21 7.02 0.93
CA GLU A 147 17.28 6.61 1.99
C GLU A 147 16.21 5.62 1.53
N PHE A 148 16.21 4.44 2.15
CA PHE A 148 15.10 3.51 2.11
C PHE A 148 14.21 3.71 3.35
N SER A 149 12.92 3.96 3.16
CA SER A 149 12.01 4.34 4.26
C SER A 149 10.62 3.71 4.15
N ILE A 150 9.91 3.64 5.28
CA ILE A 150 8.47 3.38 5.33
C ILE A 150 7.75 4.73 5.24
N LYS A 151 6.79 4.83 4.34
CA LYS A 151 5.89 5.98 4.23
C LYS A 151 4.46 5.57 4.53
N VAL A 152 3.81 6.35 5.38
CA VAL A 152 2.44 6.12 5.84
C VAL A 152 1.58 7.30 5.43
N THR A 153 0.76 7.10 4.41
CA THR A 153 -0.23 8.08 3.98
C THR A 153 -1.40 8.03 4.96
N THR A 154 -1.70 9.16 5.58
CA THR A 154 -2.73 9.29 6.63
C THR A 154 -3.73 10.40 6.30
N LEU A 155 -4.82 10.43 7.05
CA LEU A 155 -5.78 11.52 6.99
C LEU A 155 -5.12 12.85 7.38
N THR A 156 -5.56 13.95 6.77
CA THR A 156 -5.05 15.32 7.04
C THR A 156 -5.18 15.77 8.50
N LYS A 157 -6.02 15.09 9.30
CA LYS A 157 -6.16 15.35 10.75
C LYS A 157 -5.07 14.71 11.61
N VAL A 158 -4.21 13.87 11.05
CA VAL A 158 -3.08 13.25 11.77
C VAL A 158 -1.92 14.23 11.88
N LYS A 159 -1.33 14.33 13.06
CA LYS A 159 -0.17 15.18 13.34
C LYS A 159 0.96 14.34 13.93
N ALA A 160 2.06 14.23 13.21
CA ALA A 160 3.29 13.60 13.69
C ALA A 160 4.34 14.65 14.05
N VAL A 161 4.88 14.57 15.27
CA VAL A 161 5.99 15.41 15.75
C VAL A 161 6.99 14.51 16.47
N PRO A 162 8.18 14.25 15.90
CA PRO A 162 8.63 14.66 14.56
C PRO A 162 7.84 13.97 13.42
N PRO A 163 7.82 14.56 12.21
CA PRO A 163 7.20 13.95 11.03
C PRO A 163 7.98 12.75 10.48
N LYS A 164 9.29 12.70 10.77
CA LYS A 164 10.19 11.58 10.52
C LYS A 164 10.56 10.95 11.87
N TYR A 165 10.36 9.64 11.99
CA TYR A 165 10.85 8.83 13.10
C TYR A 165 11.87 7.83 12.61
N VAL A 166 12.91 7.54 13.37
CA VAL A 166 13.87 6.49 13.03
C VAL A 166 13.76 5.41 14.09
N TYR A 167 13.22 4.25 13.70
CA TYR A 167 13.16 3.10 14.59
C TYR A 167 14.50 2.38 14.56
N HIS A 168 15.09 2.18 15.73
CA HIS A 168 16.31 1.40 15.91
C HIS A 168 15.92 0.02 16.45
N PHE A 169 16.26 -1.04 15.72
CA PHE A 169 15.94 -2.40 16.17
C PHE A 169 16.73 -2.74 17.43
N LYS A 170 16.06 -3.34 18.41
CA LYS A 170 16.66 -3.72 19.71
C LYS A 170 16.98 -5.20 19.81
N GLN A 171 16.50 -5.99 18.86
CA GLN A 171 16.76 -7.42 18.74
C GLN A 171 18.21 -7.62 18.34
N LYS A 172 18.92 -8.52 19.02
CA LYS A 172 20.37 -8.71 18.86
C LYS A 172 20.78 -9.00 17.41
N GLU A 173 19.95 -9.76 16.69
CA GLU A 173 20.17 -10.12 15.30
C GLU A 173 20.08 -8.92 14.35
N PHE A 174 19.40 -7.84 14.78
CA PHE A 174 19.11 -6.68 13.96
C PHE A 174 19.60 -5.36 14.57
N GLU A 175 20.39 -5.39 15.64
CA GLU A 175 20.78 -4.20 16.43
C GLU A 175 21.51 -3.12 15.63
N ASN A 176 22.10 -3.49 14.49
CA ASN A 176 22.81 -2.57 13.59
C ASN A 176 21.92 -1.96 12.51
N TYR A 177 20.64 -2.32 12.47
CA TYR A 177 19.68 -1.79 11.51
C TYR A 177 18.83 -0.69 12.12
N SER A 178 18.40 0.24 11.26
CA SER A 178 17.38 1.22 11.57
C SER A 178 16.48 1.40 10.37
N PHE A 179 15.25 1.87 10.60
CA PHE A 179 14.28 2.10 9.55
C PHE A 179 13.62 3.48 9.73
N PRO A 180 13.88 4.43 8.83
CA PRO A 180 13.15 5.70 8.78
C PRO A 180 11.67 5.49 8.44
N ILE A 181 10.79 6.20 9.15
CA ILE A 181 9.34 6.17 9.01
C ILE A 181 8.85 7.61 8.83
N TYR A 182 8.01 7.84 7.83
CA TYR A 182 7.38 9.13 7.58
C TYR A 182 5.87 9.03 7.67
N ILE A 183 5.25 9.96 8.42
CA ILE A 183 3.80 10.16 8.41
C ILE A 183 3.48 11.30 7.44
N GLN A 184 2.69 10.99 6.41
CA GLN A 184 2.26 11.93 5.38
C GLN A 184 0.76 12.17 5.52
N ALA A 185 0.38 13.24 6.21
CA ALA A 185 -1.02 13.62 6.44
C ALA A 185 -1.60 14.34 5.21
N THR A 186 -1.80 13.59 4.12
CA THR A 186 -2.15 14.14 2.79
C THR A 186 -3.47 13.64 2.24
N SER A 187 -4.13 12.68 2.88
CA SER A 187 -5.40 12.11 2.39
C SER A 187 -6.63 12.72 3.07
N ASP A 188 -7.68 12.98 2.30
CA ASP A 188 -9.00 13.38 2.79
C ASP A 188 -9.99 12.20 2.82
N LYS A 189 -9.52 10.98 2.52
CA LYS A 189 -10.32 9.74 2.48
C LYS A 189 -9.61 8.63 3.25
N THR A 190 -10.39 7.79 3.93
CA THR A 190 -9.86 6.56 4.53
C THR A 190 -9.53 5.53 3.44
N HIS A 191 -8.72 4.53 3.77
CA HIS A 191 -8.47 3.40 2.86
C HIS A 191 -9.77 2.77 2.34
N GLN A 192 -10.72 2.50 3.25
CA GLN A 192 -12.03 1.91 2.90
C GLN A 192 -12.84 2.80 1.95
N GLN A 193 -12.80 4.12 2.14
CA GLN A 193 -13.47 5.05 1.25
C GLN A 193 -12.83 5.04 -0.15
N ILE A 194 -11.49 5.02 -0.22
CA ILE A 194 -10.77 4.95 -1.50
C ILE A 194 -11.10 3.66 -2.26
N VAL A 195 -11.12 2.51 -1.57
CA VAL A 195 -11.52 1.21 -2.17
C VAL A 195 -12.96 1.28 -2.70
N ALA A 196 -13.90 1.77 -1.90
CA ALA A 196 -15.29 1.90 -2.32
C ALA A 196 -15.47 2.83 -3.54
N LEU A 197 -14.68 3.90 -3.64
CA LEU A 197 -14.69 4.79 -4.80
C LEU A 197 -14.19 4.07 -6.07
N GLN A 198 -13.12 3.26 -5.96
CA GLN A 198 -12.61 2.47 -7.09
C GLN A 198 -13.64 1.46 -7.58
N GLU A 199 -14.21 0.66 -6.66
CA GLU A 199 -15.22 -0.36 -7.00
C GLU A 199 -16.46 0.25 -7.65
N LYS A 200 -16.92 1.39 -7.13
CA LYS A 200 -18.08 2.10 -7.69
C LYS A 200 -17.78 2.71 -9.06
N ALA A 201 -16.58 3.26 -9.27
CA ALA A 201 -16.25 3.95 -10.51
C ALA A 201 -15.90 2.99 -11.64
N TRP A 202 -15.32 1.84 -11.35
CA TRP A 202 -14.75 0.94 -12.36
C TRP A 202 -15.73 0.56 -13.50
N PRO A 203 -16.99 0.17 -13.23
CA PRO A 203 -17.94 -0.14 -14.32
C PRO A 203 -18.23 1.05 -15.24
N GLU A 204 -18.32 2.26 -14.69
CA GLU A 204 -18.57 3.48 -15.47
C GLU A 204 -17.33 3.91 -16.26
N ILE A 205 -16.13 3.68 -15.71
CA ILE A 205 -14.87 3.90 -16.41
C ILE A 205 -14.78 2.97 -17.62
N LEU A 206 -15.04 1.67 -17.45
CA LEU A 206 -15.03 0.69 -18.55
C LEU A 206 -16.06 1.02 -19.64
N LYS A 207 -17.21 1.59 -19.27
CA LYS A 207 -18.22 2.03 -20.23
C LYS A 207 -17.76 3.23 -21.07
N ARG A 208 -17.05 4.19 -20.47
CA ARG A 208 -16.56 5.40 -21.14
C ARG A 208 -15.25 5.17 -21.91
N TYR A 209 -14.37 4.34 -21.36
CA TYR A 209 -13.07 3.99 -21.92
C TYR A 209 -12.91 2.47 -21.92
N PRO A 210 -13.43 1.77 -22.94
CA PRO A 210 -13.36 0.30 -23.04
C PRO A 210 -11.93 -0.26 -23.11
N ASP A 211 -10.93 0.59 -23.39
CA ASP A 211 -9.51 0.24 -23.41
C ASP A 211 -8.83 0.41 -22.04
N ALA A 212 -9.57 0.82 -21.00
CA ALA A 212 -9.06 0.82 -19.63
C ALA A 212 -8.75 -0.63 -19.19
N GLN A 213 -7.60 -0.81 -18.56
CA GLN A 213 -7.03 -2.12 -18.27
C GLN A 213 -6.95 -2.41 -16.77
N SER A 214 -6.75 -1.37 -15.96
CA SER A 214 -6.69 -1.48 -14.51
C SER A 214 -7.11 -0.18 -13.83
N ILE A 215 -7.49 -0.33 -12.57
CA ILE A 215 -7.70 0.75 -11.60
C ILE A 215 -6.99 0.33 -10.31
N GLY A 216 -6.31 1.27 -9.66
CA GLY A 216 -5.61 1.02 -8.40
C GLY A 216 -5.36 2.30 -7.63
N PHE A 217 -5.02 2.19 -6.35
CA PHE A 217 -4.64 3.34 -5.54
C PHE A 217 -3.13 3.45 -5.45
N SER A 218 -2.58 4.61 -5.81
CA SER A 218 -1.17 4.95 -5.59
C SER A 218 -1.04 5.70 -4.27
N PRO A 219 -0.45 5.09 -3.23
CA PRO A 219 -0.28 5.75 -1.94
C PRO A 219 0.76 6.88 -1.99
N MET A 220 1.73 6.79 -2.90
CA MET A 220 2.80 7.76 -3.09
C MET A 220 2.28 9.11 -3.60
N THR A 221 1.39 9.08 -4.59
CA THR A 221 0.78 10.28 -5.18
C THR A 221 -0.56 10.63 -4.55
N ASN A 222 -1.09 9.75 -3.69
CA ASN A 222 -2.42 9.81 -3.11
C ASN A 222 -3.51 9.97 -4.19
N THR A 223 -3.43 9.16 -5.25
CA THR A 223 -4.33 9.19 -6.41
C THR A 223 -4.90 7.81 -6.71
N ILE A 224 -6.09 7.77 -7.33
CA ILE A 224 -6.56 6.57 -8.01
C ILE A 224 -5.95 6.57 -9.42
N ASN A 225 -5.13 5.58 -9.72
CA ASN A 225 -4.50 5.43 -11.02
C ASN A 225 -5.40 4.58 -11.92
N VAL A 226 -5.55 5.00 -13.17
CA VAL A 226 -6.27 4.26 -14.21
C VAL A 226 -5.33 4.06 -15.39
N THR A 227 -5.00 2.80 -15.69
CA THR A 227 -4.17 2.46 -16.84
C THR A 227 -5.05 2.22 -18.06
N ILE A 228 -4.76 2.88 -19.17
CA ILE A 228 -5.54 2.77 -20.42
C ILE A 228 -4.61 2.41 -21.58
N TYR A 229 -5.03 1.43 -22.38
CA TYR A 229 -4.30 1.08 -23.60
C TYR A 229 -4.43 2.19 -24.66
N ARG A 230 -3.28 2.77 -25.01
CA ARG A 230 -3.14 3.79 -26.07
C ARG A 230 -1.83 3.57 -26.83
N PRO A 231 -1.87 3.04 -28.08
CA PRO A 231 -0.66 2.75 -28.85
C PRO A 231 0.10 4.04 -29.24
N THR A 232 -0.62 5.15 -29.40
CA THR A 232 -0.08 6.49 -29.65
C THR A 232 -0.52 7.43 -28.52
N PRO A 233 0.21 7.45 -27.37
CA PRO A 233 -0.12 8.31 -26.25
C PRO A 233 -0.15 9.79 -26.64
N ASN A 234 -1.15 10.52 -26.15
CA ASN A 234 -1.26 11.96 -26.33
C ASN A 234 -1.48 12.63 -24.97
N GLU A 235 -0.59 13.56 -24.60
CA GLU A 235 -0.63 14.19 -23.28
C GLU A 235 -1.87 15.07 -23.06
N THR A 236 -2.33 15.78 -24.09
CA THR A 236 -3.57 16.57 -24.02
C THR A 236 -4.79 15.68 -23.85
N GLU A 237 -4.84 14.54 -24.53
CA GLU A 237 -5.89 13.53 -24.32
C GLU A 237 -5.83 12.97 -22.90
N ARG A 238 -4.63 12.61 -22.41
CA ARG A 238 -4.41 12.08 -21.06
C ARG A 238 -4.98 13.02 -20.00
N GLN A 239 -4.64 14.31 -20.07
CA GLN A 239 -5.12 15.32 -19.13
C GLN A 239 -6.64 15.53 -19.19
N ARG A 240 -7.23 15.52 -20.40
CA ARG A 240 -8.68 15.58 -20.56
C ARG A 240 -9.37 14.39 -19.88
N ILE A 241 -8.89 13.16 -20.13
CA ILE A 241 -9.42 11.95 -19.51
C ILE A 241 -9.23 11.98 -17.99
N GLU A 242 -8.07 12.43 -17.52
CA GLU A 242 -7.78 12.55 -16.08
C GLU A 242 -8.77 13.47 -15.36
N ASN A 243 -9.12 14.62 -15.97
CA ASN A 243 -10.13 15.53 -15.44
C ASN A 243 -11.53 14.89 -15.44
N GLU A 244 -11.93 14.27 -16.57
CA GLU A 244 -13.23 13.59 -16.71
C GLU A 244 -13.38 12.44 -15.68
N LEU A 245 -12.31 11.71 -15.43
CA LEU A 245 -12.28 10.63 -14.45
C LEU A 245 -12.22 11.14 -13.01
N THR A 246 -11.50 12.23 -12.74
CA THR A 246 -11.49 12.86 -11.42
C THR A 246 -12.90 13.32 -11.01
N GLU A 247 -13.64 13.91 -11.94
CA GLU A 247 -15.04 14.29 -11.72
C GLU A 247 -15.95 13.07 -11.50
N LEU A 248 -15.78 12.00 -12.28
CA LEU A 248 -16.56 10.76 -12.17
C LEU A 248 -16.32 10.05 -10.84
N VAL A 249 -15.06 9.94 -10.43
CA VAL A 249 -14.66 9.20 -9.22
C VAL A 249 -14.94 10.04 -7.97
N GLY A 250 -14.89 11.37 -8.06
CA GLY A 250 -14.97 12.24 -6.88
C GLY A 250 -13.70 12.18 -6.02
N TYR A 251 -12.58 11.81 -6.64
CA TYR A 251 -11.24 11.74 -6.04
C TYR A 251 -10.20 11.99 -7.12
N ARG A 252 -9.00 12.43 -6.74
CA ARG A 252 -7.93 12.71 -7.70
C ARG A 252 -7.55 11.44 -8.46
N VAL A 253 -7.67 11.49 -9.78
CA VAL A 253 -7.26 10.42 -10.68
C VAL A 253 -5.93 10.78 -11.33
N MET A 254 -5.09 9.77 -11.62
CA MET A 254 -3.96 9.88 -12.53
C MET A 254 -4.13 8.87 -13.66
N VAL A 255 -4.04 9.32 -14.90
CA VAL A 255 -4.17 8.42 -16.06
C VAL A 255 -2.79 8.05 -16.58
N GLU A 256 -2.57 6.75 -16.74
CA GLU A 256 -1.37 6.17 -17.32
C GLU A 256 -1.70 5.50 -18.65
N PHE A 257 -1.01 5.90 -19.72
CA PHE A 257 -1.15 5.26 -21.02
C PHE A 257 -0.11 4.17 -21.19
N THR A 258 -0.58 2.96 -21.48
CA THR A 258 0.28 1.84 -21.89
C THR A 258 0.18 1.62 -23.39
N LYS A 259 1.33 1.41 -24.03
CA LYS A 259 1.42 1.10 -25.47
C LYS A 259 1.07 -0.35 -25.79
N ASN A 260 1.07 -1.23 -24.79
CA ASN A 260 0.80 -2.65 -24.94
C ASN A 260 -0.44 -3.01 -24.11
N ARG A 261 -1.33 -3.82 -24.69
CA ARG A 261 -2.44 -4.36 -23.92
C ARG A 261 -1.87 -5.30 -22.86
N ILE A 262 -2.22 -5.06 -21.60
CA ILE A 262 -2.12 -6.07 -20.55
C ILE A 262 -2.98 -7.27 -20.97
N THR A 263 -2.34 -8.40 -21.24
CA THR A 263 -2.98 -9.69 -21.51
C THR A 263 -2.67 -10.62 -20.35
N THR A 264 -3.70 -11.24 -19.76
CA THR A 264 -3.49 -12.35 -18.81
C THR A 264 -2.79 -13.50 -19.54
N VAL A 265 -1.61 -13.89 -19.05
CA VAL A 265 -0.89 -15.10 -19.47
C VAL A 265 -1.41 -16.28 -18.68
#